data_AF-A0A9D1YE67-F1
#
_entry.id   AF-A0A9D1YE67-F1
#
_cell.length_a   1.000
_cell.length_b   1.000
_cell.length_c   1.000
_cell.angle_alpha   90.00
_cell.angle_beta   90.00
_cell.angle_gamma   90.00
#
_symmetry.space_group_name_H-M   'P 1'
#
loop_
_entity.id
_entity.type
_entity.pdbx_description
1 polymer ?
#
loop_
_entity_poly.entity_id
_entity_poly.type
_entity_poly.pdbx_seq_one_letter_code
_entity_poly.pdbx_strand_id
1 'polypeptide(L)'
;MELSWEPAYDFEGQPFTYRVTVSRHADLSQPVADVDGLEDTHYEVPLSQLEEGEYFWRVTAARADGAAAQAQNEVVIDDVHHLGVYNFTVGADPAAGGEGT
;
A
#
# COMPACT_ATOMS: atom_id res chain seq x y z
N MET A 1 9.76 4.05 2.83
CA MET A 1 8.99 4.17 1.57
C MET A 1 7.67 4.81 1.93
N GLU A 2 7.30 5.93 1.29
CA GLU A 2 6.00 6.57 1.54
C GLU A 2 4.97 6.03 0.55
N LEU A 3 3.82 5.61 1.07
CA LEU A 3 2.63 5.24 0.31
C LEU A 3 1.58 6.31 0.56
N SER A 4 0.97 6.83 -0.50
CA SER A 4 -0.09 7.85 -0.40
C SER A 4 -1.26 7.51 -1.30
N TRP A 5 -2.46 7.87 -0.85
CA TRP A 5 -3.72 7.60 -1.55
C TRP A 5 -4.67 8.78 -1.46
N GLU A 6 -5.69 8.76 -2.32
CA GLU A 6 -6.78 9.74 -2.27
C GLU A 6 -7.75 9.41 -1.15
N PRO A 7 -8.29 10.42 -0.44
CA PRO A 7 -9.26 10.18 0.62
C PRO A 7 -10.52 9.50 0.07
N ALA A 8 -11.09 8.61 0.87
CA ALA A 8 -12.43 8.09 0.61
C ALA A 8 -13.47 9.20 0.79
N TYR A 9 -14.51 9.15 -0.03
CA TYR A 9 -15.59 10.13 0.01
C TYR A 9 -16.94 9.42 0.01
N ASP A 10 -17.83 9.87 0.89
CA ASP A 10 -19.26 9.60 0.80
C ASP A 10 -20.03 10.92 0.78
N PHE A 11 -21.30 10.87 0.35
CA PHE A 11 -22.16 12.05 0.30
C PHE A 11 -22.52 12.59 1.69
N GLU A 12 -22.28 11.81 2.74
CA GLU A 12 -22.59 12.16 4.12
C GLU A 12 -21.41 12.85 4.83
N GLY A 13 -20.22 12.88 4.20
CA GLY A 13 -19.00 13.45 4.75
C GLY A 13 -18.50 12.72 5.99
N GLN A 14 -18.77 11.43 6.13
CA GLN A 14 -18.34 10.68 7.31
C GLN A 14 -16.82 10.49 7.31
N PRO A 15 -16.17 10.52 8.49
CA PRO A 15 -14.76 10.20 8.59
C PRO A 15 -14.54 8.72 8.25
N PHE A 16 -13.44 8.46 7.57
CA PHE A 16 -12.95 7.11 7.29
C PHE A 16 -11.65 6.88 8.05
N THR A 17 -11.45 5.64 8.50
CA THR A 17 -10.13 5.13 8.80
C THR A 17 -9.65 4.25 7.66
N TYR A 18 -8.35 4.02 7.58
CA TYR A 18 -7.74 3.26 6.51
C TYR A 18 -6.93 2.09 7.09
N ARG A 19 -7.04 0.96 6.39
CA ARG A 19 -6.15 -0.17 6.53
C ARG A 19 -5.24 -0.26 5.31
N VAL A 20 -3.94 -0.31 5.54
CA VAL A 20 -2.90 -0.49 4.51
C VAL A 20 -2.30 -1.88 4.67
N THR A 21 -2.35 -2.66 3.59
CA THR A 21 -1.71 -3.98 3.51
C THR A 21 -0.63 -3.93 2.43
N VAL A 22 0.59 -4.38 2.74
CA VAL A 22 1.74 -4.43 1.83
C VAL A 22 2.29 -5.85 1.80
N SER A 23 2.57 -6.39 0.61
CA SER A 23 3.12 -7.73 0.41
C SER A 23 4.03 -7.78 -0.81
N ARG A 24 4.85 -8.84 -0.91
CA ARG A 24 5.54 -9.22 -2.16
C ARG A 24 4.65 -10.01 -3.13
N HIS A 25 3.45 -10.41 -2.68
CA HIS A 25 2.50 -11.16 -3.48
C HIS A 25 1.36 -10.25 -3.92
N ALA A 26 0.99 -10.33 -5.20
CA ALA A 26 -0.07 -9.51 -5.79
C ALA A 26 -1.48 -9.82 -5.26
N ASP A 27 -1.67 -11.00 -4.65
CA ASP A 27 -2.88 -11.37 -3.92
C ASP A 27 -2.89 -10.84 -2.48
N LEU A 28 -1.82 -10.14 -2.07
CA LEU A 28 -1.59 -9.58 -0.73
C LEU A 28 -1.51 -10.64 0.38
N SER A 29 -1.25 -11.90 0.03
CA SER A 29 -0.93 -12.95 1.00
C SER A 29 0.39 -12.65 1.71
N GLN A 30 0.57 -13.13 2.95
CA GLN A 30 1.81 -12.98 3.74
C GLN A 30 2.31 -11.52 3.81
N PRO A 31 1.52 -10.59 4.38
CA PRO A 31 1.88 -9.18 4.37
C PRO A 31 3.15 -8.90 5.17
N VAL A 32 4.00 -8.01 4.63
CA VAL A 32 5.15 -7.42 5.35
C VAL A 32 4.72 -6.26 6.23
N ALA A 33 3.60 -5.62 5.90
CA ALA A 33 2.93 -4.63 6.73
C ALA A 33 1.41 -4.77 6.60
N ASP A 34 0.71 -4.66 7.72
CA ASP A 34 -0.75 -4.69 7.79
C ASP A 34 -1.19 -3.81 8.96
N VAL A 35 -1.50 -2.55 8.65
CA VAL A 35 -1.77 -1.50 9.63
C VAL A 35 -3.19 -1.01 9.42
N ASP A 36 -3.96 -0.90 10.51
CA ASP A 36 -5.36 -0.49 10.52
C ASP A 36 -5.53 0.76 11.41
N GLY A 37 -6.64 1.47 11.25
CA GLY A 37 -7.00 2.63 12.06
C GLY A 37 -6.25 3.91 11.66
N LEU A 38 -5.65 3.98 10.48
CA LEU A 38 -4.99 5.19 10.00
C LEU A 38 -6.04 6.26 9.69
N GLU A 39 -5.85 7.48 10.18
CA GLU A 39 -6.72 8.62 9.86
C GLU A 39 -6.15 9.46 8.71
N ASP A 40 -4.83 9.43 8.54
CA ASP A 40 -4.13 10.08 7.44
C ASP A 40 -4.25 9.30 6.12
N THR A 41 -4.00 9.97 5.00
CA THR A 41 -3.99 9.38 3.66
C THR A 41 -2.58 9.03 3.16
N HIS A 42 -1.66 8.79 4.10
CA HIS A 42 -0.32 8.31 3.81
C HIS A 42 0.16 7.33 4.89
N TYR A 43 1.12 6.48 4.54
CA TYR A 43 1.77 5.55 5.44
C TYR A 43 3.25 5.38 5.06
N GLU A 44 4.13 5.59 6.04
CA GLU A 44 5.56 5.28 5.87
C GLU A 44 5.83 3.82 6.21
N VAL A 45 6.16 3.03 5.20
CA VAL A 45 6.69 1.67 5.39
C VAL A 45 8.18 1.78 5.76
N PRO A 46 8.60 1.29 6.93
CA PRO A 46 10.01 1.27 7.33
C PRO A 46 10.85 0.50 6.30
N LEU A 47 11.92 1.13 5.80
CA LEU A 47 12.81 0.49 4.82
C LEU A 47 13.48 -0.77 5.37
N SER A 48 13.67 -0.87 6.68
CA SER A 48 14.18 -2.08 7.35
C SER A 48 13.27 -3.29 7.21
N GLN A 49 12.00 -3.11 6.83
CA GLN A 49 11.05 -4.19 6.55
C GLN A 49 11.00 -4.56 5.06
N LEU A 50 11.75 -3.86 4.21
CA LEU A 50 11.71 -4.00 2.77
C LEU A 50 13.09 -4.35 2.22
N GLU A 51 13.26 -5.58 1.75
CA GLU A 51 14.39 -5.92 0.87
C GLU A 51 14.05 -5.54 -0.58
N GLU A 52 15.07 -5.45 -1.44
CA GLU A 52 14.93 -5.12 -2.86
C GLU A 52 13.88 -6.00 -3.57
N GLY A 53 13.17 -5.40 -4.53
CA GLY A 53 12.19 -6.09 -5.35
C GLY A 53 10.85 -5.35 -5.47
N GLU A 54 9.89 -6.02 -6.10
CA GLU A 54 8.54 -5.53 -6.29
C GLU A 54 7.64 -5.84 -5.09
N TYR A 55 6.79 -4.87 -4.75
CA TYR A 55 5.78 -4.99 -3.72
C TYR A 55 4.43 -4.53 -4.25
N PHE A 56 3.39 -5.10 -3.68
CA PHE A 56 2.01 -4.81 -3.93
C PHE A 56 1.37 -4.31 -2.64
N TRP A 57 0.49 -3.33 -2.78
CA TRP A 57 -0.21 -2.80 -1.62
C TRP A 57 -1.62 -2.38 -1.96
N ARG A 58 -2.46 -2.29 -0.92
CA ARG A 58 -3.85 -1.89 -1.01
C ARG A 58 -4.23 -1.05 0.18
N VAL A 59 -5.16 -0.13 -0.07
CA VAL A 59 -5.89 0.62 0.94
C VAL A 59 -7.33 0.13 1.01
N THR A 60 -7.81 -0.14 2.22
CA THR A 60 -9.23 -0.36 2.50
C THR A 60 -9.70 0.75 3.43
N ALA A 61 -10.62 1.58 2.94
CA ALA A 61 -11.29 2.59 3.76
C ALA A 61 -12.42 1.93 4.54
N ALA A 62 -12.55 2.26 5.82
CA ALA A 62 -13.60 1.79 6.71
C ALA A 62 -14.32 2.99 7.35
N ARG A 63 -15.65 2.92 7.38
CA ARG A 63 -16.50 3.87 8.10
C ARG A 63 -16.86 3.33 9.48
N ALA A 64 -17.20 4.24 10.39
CA ALA A 64 -17.64 3.91 11.74
C ALA A 64 -18.92 3.04 11.78
N ASP A 65 -19.74 3.07 10.73
CA ASP A 65 -20.94 2.23 10.60
C ASP A 65 -20.66 0.80 10.09
N GLY A 66 -19.38 0.48 9.83
CA GLY A 66 -18.93 -0.83 9.37
C GLY A 66 -18.89 -0.98 7.86
N ALA A 67 -19.26 0.04 7.07
CA ALA A 67 -19.06 -0.01 5.63
C ALA A 67 -17.57 0.06 5.29
N ALA A 68 -17.14 -0.71 4.29
CA ALA A 68 -15.76 -0.69 3.81
C ALA A 68 -15.69 -0.65 2.28
N ALA A 69 -14.71 0.07 1.76
CA ALA A 69 -14.44 0.18 0.33
C ALA A 69 -12.95 0.03 0.06
N GLN A 70 -12.62 -0.68 -1.01
CA GLN A 70 -11.25 -0.76 -1.50
C GLN A 70 -11.01 0.34 -2.52
N ALA A 71 -9.74 0.71 -2.70
CA ALA A 71 -9.35 1.55 -3.83
C ALA A 71 -9.86 0.94 -5.15
N GLN A 72 -10.18 1.79 -6.14
CA GLN A 72 -10.71 1.32 -7.43
C GLN A 72 -9.63 1.14 -8.50
N ASN A 73 -8.37 1.33 -8.15
CA ASN A 73 -7.26 1.17 -9.08
C ASN A 73 -7.08 -0.29 -9.48
N GLU A 74 -6.49 -0.52 -10.65
CA GLU A 74 -6.30 -1.87 -11.17
C GLU A 74 -4.86 -2.03 -11.64
N VAL A 75 -4.26 -3.18 -11.31
CA VAL A 75 -3.01 -3.64 -11.90
C VAL A 75 -3.28 -4.98 -12.58
N VAL A 76 -2.75 -5.15 -13.79
CA VAL A 76 -2.83 -6.42 -14.53
C VAL A 76 -1.47 -7.10 -14.49
N ILE A 77 -1.44 -8.33 -13.98
CA ILE A 77 -0.21 -9.14 -13.80
C ILE A 77 -0.49 -10.49 -14.41
N ASP A 78 0.31 -10.91 -15.40
CA ASP A 78 0.14 -12.19 -16.10
C ASP A 78 -1.32 -12.44 -16.59
N ASP A 79 -1.94 -11.42 -17.19
CA ASP A 79 -3.35 -11.40 -17.62
C ASP A 79 -4.40 -11.56 -16.49
N VAL A 80 -3.97 -11.50 -15.22
CA VAL A 80 -4.84 -11.49 -14.04
C VAL A 80 -5.06 -10.06 -13.57
N HIS A 81 -6.34 -9.71 -13.35
CA HIS A 81 -6.76 -8.40 -12.90
C HIS A 81 -6.77 -8.31 -11.37
N HIS A 82 -5.96 -7.41 -10.80
CA HIS A 82 -5.89 -7.12 -9.37
C HIS A 82 -6.53 -5.77 -9.09
N LEU A 83 -7.79 -5.79 -8.63
CA LEU A 83 -8.53 -4.60 -8.23
C LEU A 83 -8.12 -4.10 -6.84
N GLY A 84 -8.05 -2.78 -6.70
CA GLY A 84 -7.62 -2.06 -5.51
C GLY A 84 -6.16 -2.24 -5.14
N VAL A 85 -5.33 -2.73 -6.07
CA VAL A 85 -3.91 -2.98 -5.83
C VAL A 85 -3.07 -1.95 -6.56
N TYR A 86 -2.01 -1.52 -5.90
CA TYR A 86 -0.94 -0.68 -6.42
C TYR A 86 0.37 -1.46 -6.31
N ASN A 87 1.39 -1.07 -7.08
CA ASN A 87 2.74 -1.61 -6.91
C ASN A 87 3.79 -0.52 -6.71
N PHE A 88 4.93 -0.92 -6.16
CA PHE A 88 6.15 -0.12 -6.14
C PHE A 88 7.37 -1.05 -6.16
N THR A 89 8.52 -0.50 -6.52
CA THR A 89 9.80 -1.24 -6.50
C THR A 89 10.74 -0.60 -5.51
N VAL A 90 11.38 -1.43 -4.70
CA VAL A 90 12.53 -1.04 -3.88
C VAL A 90 13.78 -1.38 -4.66
N GLY A 91 14.47 -0.34 -5.14
CA GLY A 91 15.78 -0.50 -5.78
C GLY A 91 16.89 -0.70 -4.74
N ALA A 92 18.05 -1.18 -5.21
CA ALA A 92 19.26 -1.19 -4.40
C ALA A 92 19.56 0.22 -3.88
N ASP A 93 19.97 0.33 -2.61
CA ASP A 93 20.43 1.59 -2.05
C ASP A 93 21.62 2.10 -2.89
N PRO A 94 21.50 3.27 -3.56
CA PRO A 94 22.62 3.82 -4.35
C PRO A 94 23.84 4.16 -3.48
N ALA A 95 23.73 4.17 -2.15
CA ALA A 95 24.85 4.43 -1.24
C ALA A 95 25.81 3.24 -1.00
N ALA A 96 25.50 2.04 -1.49
CA ALA A 96 26.37 0.87 -1.29
C ALA A 96 27.51 0.73 -2.34
N GLY A 97 27.57 1.63 -3.32
CA GLY A 97 28.51 1.54 -4.45
C GLY A 97 29.34 2.80 -4.68
N GLY A 98 30.42 2.96 -3.93
CA GLY A 98 31.58 3.73 -4.41
C GLY A 98 32.14 4.80 -3.47
N GLU A 99 32.89 4.38 -2.45
CA GLU A 99 34.15 5.05 -2.13
C GLU A 99 35.24 3.96 -2.14
N GLY A 100 35.95 3.88 -3.26
CA GLY A 100 36.98 2.89 -3.51
C GLY A 100 38.02 3.43 -4.48
N THR A 101 39.10 3.94 -3.87
CA THR A 101 40.41 4.39 -4.40
C THR A 101 40.49 5.68 -5.18
#